data_AF-A0A661AWL5-F1
#
_entry.id   AF-A0A661AWL5-F1
#
_cell.length_a   1.000
_cell.length_b   1.000
_cell.length_c   1.000
_cell.angle_alpha   90.00
_cell.angle_beta   90.00
_cell.angle_gamma   90.00
#
_symmetry.space_group_name_H-M   'P 1'
#
loop_
_entity.id
_entity.type
_entity.pdbx_description
1 polymer ?
#
loop_
_entity_poly.entity_id
_entity_poly.type
_entity_poly.pdbx_seq_one_letter_code
_entity_poly.pdbx_strand_id
1 'polypeptide(L)'
;MDEEEYVICPVCGYKNPTGAKFCAHCGAPLVSGIQKEKEEEYIICPKCGFKNPKGAKFCARCGAPLVEKKKEEKFIICPKCGFKNPPGAKFCASCGAPLVKEEKVEESKKDENLERILQEIEGLKKEIKGLKKMWLMEEMKRKEKEKKMMDTMLYLGMGAFCLGYVLGFIIAE
;
A
#
# COMPACT_ATOMS: atom_id res chain seq x y z
N MET A 1 -65.32 -3.95 -22.93
CA MET A 1 -65.31 -5.26 -23.60
C MET A 1 -63.86 -5.65 -23.62
N ASP A 2 -63.44 -6.41 -22.62
CA ASP A 2 -62.04 -6.75 -22.39
C ASP A 2 -61.65 -7.88 -23.36
N GLU A 3 -60.68 -7.63 -24.24
CA GLU A 3 -60.11 -8.66 -25.11
C GLU A 3 -59.24 -9.59 -24.24
N GLU A 4 -59.79 -10.72 -23.82
CA GLU A 4 -59.04 -11.73 -23.08
C GLU A 4 -57.96 -12.36 -24.00
N GLU A 5 -56.72 -11.93 -23.80
CA GLU A 5 -55.55 -12.44 -24.52
C GLU A 5 -55.27 -13.90 -24.12
N TYR A 6 -55.00 -14.76 -25.11
CA TYR A 6 -54.81 -16.20 -24.90
C TYR A 6 -53.59 -16.73 -25.67
N VAL A 7 -52.92 -17.73 -25.09
CA VAL A 7 -51.88 -18.53 -25.74
C VAL A 7 -52.45 -19.88 -26.20
N ILE A 8 -52.17 -20.25 -27.45
CA ILE A 8 -52.53 -21.55 -28.01
C ILE A 8 -51.46 -22.58 -27.65
N CYS A 9 -51.88 -23.71 -27.08
CA CYS A 9 -50.98 -24.81 -26.76
C CYS A 9 -50.36 -25.40 -28.05
N PRO A 10 -49.03 -25.45 -28.18
CA PRO A 10 -48.38 -26.00 -29.37
C PRO A 10 -48.53 -27.52 -29.49
N VAL A 11 -48.92 -28.21 -28.42
CA VAL A 11 -49.05 -29.67 -28.39
C VAL A 11 -50.46 -30.14 -28.76
N CYS A 12 -51.51 -29.46 -28.30
CA CYS A 12 -52.90 -29.90 -28.53
C CYS A 12 -53.83 -28.82 -29.12
N GLY A 13 -53.34 -27.60 -29.35
CA GLY A 13 -54.14 -26.50 -29.90
C GLY A 13 -55.13 -25.85 -28.93
N TYR A 14 -55.21 -26.31 -27.67
CA TYR A 14 -56.12 -25.73 -26.68
C TYR A 14 -55.73 -24.27 -26.34
N LYS A 15 -56.71 -23.38 -26.22
CA LYS A 15 -56.52 -21.98 -25.84
C LYS A 15 -56.40 -21.86 -24.33
N ASN A 16 -55.35 -21.19 -23.84
CA ASN A 16 -55.10 -20.99 -22.42
C ASN A 16 -54.93 -19.50 -22.15
N PRO A 17 -55.28 -19.00 -20.95
CA PRO A 17 -55.08 -17.59 -20.63
C PRO A 17 -53.61 -17.20 -20.65
N THR A 18 -53.32 -15.96 -21.03
CA THR A 18 -51.95 -15.40 -20.99
C THR A 18 -51.38 -15.53 -19.57
N GLY A 19 -50.20 -16.15 -19.45
CA GLY A 19 -49.53 -16.43 -18.17
C GLY A 19 -49.73 -17.85 -17.61
N ALA A 20 -50.55 -18.69 -18.24
CA ALA A 20 -50.67 -20.10 -17.87
C ALA A 20 -49.33 -20.84 -18.08
N LYS A 21 -48.82 -21.53 -17.05
CA LYS A 21 -47.53 -22.25 -17.11
C LYS A 21 -47.63 -23.60 -17.83
N PHE A 22 -48.80 -24.22 -17.75
CA PHE A 22 -49.11 -25.52 -18.36
C PHE A 22 -50.48 -25.46 -19.04
N CYS A 23 -50.67 -26.30 -20.05
CA CYS A 23 -51.93 -26.41 -20.74
C CYS A 23 -52.98 -27.06 -19.84
N ALA A 24 -54.12 -26.40 -19.67
CA ALA A 24 -55.22 -26.91 -18.85
C ALA A 24 -55.85 -28.19 -19.41
N HIS A 25 -55.67 -28.48 -20.70
CA HIS A 25 -56.24 -29.65 -21.35
C HIS A 25 -55.29 -30.85 -21.39
N CYS A 26 -54.04 -30.68 -21.84
CA CYS A 26 -53.09 -31.80 -22.00
C CYS A 26 -51.88 -31.77 -21.04
N GLY A 27 -51.75 -30.74 -20.21
CA GLY A 27 -50.63 -30.59 -19.26
C GLY A 27 -49.30 -30.16 -19.88
N ALA A 28 -49.20 -29.96 -21.20
CA ALA A 28 -47.97 -29.53 -21.85
C ALA A 28 -47.51 -28.15 -21.36
N PRO A 29 -46.20 -27.91 -21.17
CA PRO A 29 -45.69 -26.60 -20.77
C PRO A 29 -45.95 -25.56 -21.87
N LEU A 30 -46.54 -24.41 -21.48
CA LEU A 30 -46.85 -23.31 -22.40
C LEU A 30 -45.72 -22.28 -22.32
N VAL A 31 -44.65 -22.52 -23.08
CA VAL A 31 -43.51 -21.60 -23.14
C VAL A 31 -43.71 -20.66 -24.32
N SER A 32 -44.63 -19.71 -24.20
CA SER A 32 -44.70 -18.55 -25.11
C SER A 32 -44.01 -17.37 -24.44
N GLY A 33 -42.91 -16.94 -25.05
CA GLY A 33 -41.95 -15.99 -24.50
C GLY A 33 -42.55 -14.66 -24.08
N ILE A 34 -42.47 -14.39 -22.78
CA ILE A 34 -42.22 -13.03 -22.31
C ILE A 34 -40.73 -12.81 -22.60
N GLN A 35 -40.42 -12.25 -23.76
CA GLN A 35 -39.12 -11.60 -23.94
C GLN A 35 -39.11 -10.43 -22.95
N LYS A 36 -38.50 -10.63 -21.78
CA LYS A 36 -38.08 -9.50 -20.95
C LYS A 36 -37.17 -8.66 -21.83
N GLU A 37 -37.63 -7.46 -22.18
CA GLU A 37 -36.74 -6.39 -22.64
C GLU A 37 -35.55 -6.36 -21.69
N LYS A 38 -34.37 -6.62 -22.24
CA LYS A 38 -33.12 -6.70 -21.50
C LYS A 38 -32.82 -5.27 -21.07
N GLU A 39 -33.30 -4.88 -19.91
CA GLU A 39 -32.95 -3.63 -19.25
C GLU A 39 -31.42 -3.64 -19.14
N GLU A 40 -30.74 -2.92 -20.03
CA GLU A 40 -29.28 -2.84 -20.03
C GLU A 40 -28.86 -2.00 -18.84
N GLU A 41 -28.86 -2.63 -17.67
CA GLU A 41 -28.36 -2.02 -16.46
C GLU A 41 -26.91 -1.61 -16.71
N TYR A 42 -26.55 -0.43 -16.20
CA TYR A 42 -25.27 0.20 -16.45
C TYR A 42 -24.66 0.71 -15.14
N ILE A 43 -23.34 0.86 -15.15
CA ILE A 43 -22.56 1.47 -14.08
C ILE A 43 -21.86 2.73 -14.61
N ILE A 44 -21.95 3.83 -13.86
CA ILE A 44 -21.26 5.07 -14.18
C ILE A 44 -19.85 5.01 -13.59
N CYS A 45 -18.83 5.28 -14.40
CA CYS A 45 -17.46 5.30 -13.94
C CYS A 45 -17.24 6.43 -12.92
N PRO A 46 -16.82 6.14 -11.68
CA PRO A 46 -16.60 7.19 -10.66
C PRO A 46 -15.43 8.11 -11.00
N LYS A 47 -14.49 7.67 -11.86
CA LYS A 47 -13.32 8.46 -12.25
C LYS A 47 -13.61 9.45 -13.39
N CYS A 48 -14.44 9.09 -14.37
CA CYS A 48 -14.64 9.89 -15.58
C CYS A 48 -16.09 10.05 -16.04
N GLY A 49 -17.07 9.52 -15.29
CA GLY A 49 -18.49 9.64 -15.60
C GLY A 49 -18.99 8.81 -16.79
N PHE A 50 -18.13 8.02 -17.44
CA PHE A 50 -18.56 7.22 -18.60
C PHE A 50 -19.52 6.09 -18.20
N LYS A 51 -20.60 5.92 -18.96
CA LYS A 51 -21.60 4.85 -18.79
C LYS A 51 -21.02 3.54 -19.34
N ASN A 52 -20.93 2.51 -18.51
CA ASN A 52 -20.44 1.18 -18.88
C ASN A 52 -21.52 0.12 -18.60
N PRO A 53 -21.52 -1.03 -19.30
CA PRO A 53 -22.44 -2.14 -19.00
C PRO A 53 -22.30 -2.65 -17.57
N LYS A 54 -23.39 -3.04 -16.91
CA LYS A 54 -23.34 -3.66 -15.58
C LYS A 54 -22.55 -4.96 -15.66
N GLY A 55 -21.52 -5.07 -14.82
CA GLY A 55 -20.56 -6.19 -14.84
C GLY A 55 -19.23 -5.89 -15.55
N ALA A 56 -19.08 -4.74 -16.21
CA ALA A 56 -17.78 -4.29 -16.73
C ALA A 56 -16.75 -4.20 -15.59
N LYS A 57 -15.56 -4.81 -15.76
CA LYS A 57 -14.51 -4.80 -14.74
C LYS A 57 -13.72 -3.50 -14.71
N PHE A 58 -13.54 -2.89 -15.89
CA PHE A 58 -12.80 -1.66 -16.09
C PHE A 58 -13.60 -0.72 -17.00
N CYS A 59 -13.37 0.58 -16.87
CA CYS A 59 -13.99 1.60 -17.69
C CYS A 59 -13.44 1.55 -19.11
N ALA A 60 -14.33 1.38 -20.09
CA ALA A 60 -13.95 1.33 -21.50
C ALA A 60 -13.31 2.63 -22.01
N ARG A 61 -13.55 3.77 -21.33
CA ARG A 61 -12.97 5.07 -21.69
C ARG A 61 -11.63 5.36 -21.01
N CYS A 62 -11.48 5.05 -19.72
CA CYS A 62 -10.32 5.50 -18.94
C CYS A 62 -9.54 4.38 -18.23
N GLY A 63 -9.94 3.13 -18.38
CA GLY A 63 -9.30 1.96 -17.78
C GLY A 63 -9.47 1.81 -16.27
N ALA A 64 -10.18 2.73 -15.60
CA ALA A 64 -10.39 2.64 -14.15
C ALA A 64 -11.23 1.41 -13.76
N PRO A 65 -10.91 0.68 -12.68
CA PRO A 65 -11.73 -0.43 -12.22
C PRO A 65 -13.13 0.06 -11.81
N LEU A 66 -14.18 -0.66 -12.24
CA LEU A 66 -15.59 -0.30 -12.01
C LEU A 66 -16.27 -1.19 -10.97
N VAL A 67 -15.75 -2.40 -10.76
CA VAL A 67 -16.25 -3.27 -9.70
C VAL A 67 -15.59 -2.81 -8.40
N GLU A 68 -16.40 -2.30 -7.47
CA GLU A 68 -15.98 -2.24 -6.09
C GLU A 68 -15.58 -3.66 -5.69
N LYS A 69 -14.35 -3.82 -5.16
CA LYS A 69 -13.95 -5.09 -4.55
C LYS A 69 -15.04 -5.43 -3.55
N LYS A 70 -15.83 -6.50 -3.79
CA LYS A 70 -16.78 -7.00 -2.81
C LYS A 70 -16.01 -7.04 -1.50
N LYS A 71 -16.37 -6.18 -0.54
CA LYS A 71 -15.86 -6.30 0.82
C LYS A 71 -16.29 -7.69 1.22
N GLU A 72 -15.37 -8.63 1.22
CA GLU A 72 -15.61 -9.93 1.82
C GLU A 72 -16.14 -9.62 3.20
N GLU A 73 -17.39 -9.97 3.46
CA GLU A 73 -18.00 -9.82 4.77
C GLU A 73 -17.28 -10.79 5.69
N LYS A 74 -16.12 -10.36 6.20
CA LYS A 74 -15.32 -11.13 7.14
C LYS A 74 -16.05 -11.11 8.46
N PHE A 75 -16.50 -12.27 8.93
CA PHE A 75 -17.13 -12.43 10.23
C PHE A 75 -16.29 -13.35 11.12
N ILE A 76 -16.36 -13.13 12.43
CA ILE A 76 -15.74 -13.99 13.45
C ILE A 76 -16.85 -14.87 14.02
N ILE A 77 -16.70 -16.20 13.89
CA ILE A 77 -17.62 -17.16 14.48
C ILE A 77 -17.28 -17.31 15.96
N CYS A 78 -18.27 -17.14 16.84
CA CYS A 78 -18.09 -17.35 18.26
C CYS A 78 -17.80 -18.82 18.56
N PRO A 79 -16.68 -19.16 19.22
CA PRO A 79 -16.36 -20.55 19.54
C PRO A 79 -17.29 -21.16 20.59
N LYS A 80 -17.98 -20.32 21.40
CA LYS A 80 -18.89 -20.77 22.46
C LYS A 80 -20.30 -21.08 21.95
N CYS A 81 -20.84 -20.25 21.06
CA CYS A 81 -22.24 -20.37 20.62
C CYS A 81 -22.44 -20.39 19.10
N GLY A 82 -21.38 -20.28 18.29
CA GLY A 82 -21.47 -20.29 16.82
C GLY A 82 -21.99 -19.00 16.18
N PHE A 83 -22.34 -17.97 16.95
CA PHE A 83 -22.86 -16.71 16.40
C PHE A 83 -21.81 -15.99 15.53
N LYS A 84 -22.23 -15.45 14.38
CA LYS A 84 -21.37 -14.67 13.48
C LYS A 84 -21.31 -13.22 13.95
N ASN A 85 -20.12 -12.76 14.35
CA ASN A 85 -19.89 -11.41 14.83
C ASN A 85 -19.12 -10.60 13.77
N PRO A 86 -19.28 -9.26 13.74
CA PRO A 86 -18.53 -8.41 12.83
C PRO A 86 -17.01 -8.51 13.09
N PRO A 87 -16.18 -8.21 12.08
CA PRO A 87 -14.73 -8.25 12.25
C PRO A 87 -14.32 -7.20 13.29
N GLY A 88 -13.45 -7.59 14.23
CA GLY A 88 -12.98 -6.73 15.32
C GLY A 88 -13.87 -6.70 16.57
N ALA A 89 -14.98 -7.46 16.61
CA ALA A 89 -15.77 -7.62 17.83
C ALA A 89 -14.94 -8.28 18.94
N LYS A 90 -14.85 -7.63 20.12
CA LYS A 90 -14.11 -8.15 21.28
C LYS A 90 -14.88 -9.25 22.03
N PHE A 91 -16.20 -9.10 22.11
CA PHE A 91 -17.12 -10.03 22.78
C PHE A 91 -18.24 -10.43 21.84
N CYS A 92 -18.81 -11.60 22.07
CA CYS A 92 -19.92 -12.12 21.29
C CYS A 92 -21.20 -11.34 21.60
N ALA A 93 -21.83 -10.77 20.57
CA ALA A 93 -23.09 -10.04 20.71
C ALA A 93 -24.26 -10.92 21.17
N SER A 94 -24.17 -12.25 21.00
CA SER A 94 -25.20 -13.20 21.39
C SER A 94 -25.01 -13.77 22.80
N CYS A 95 -23.78 -14.15 23.18
CA CYS A 95 -23.54 -14.86 24.45
C CYS A 95 -22.53 -14.19 25.39
N GLY A 96 -21.98 -13.02 25.01
CA GLY A 96 -21.01 -12.26 25.81
C GLY A 96 -19.61 -12.88 25.89
N ALA A 97 -19.36 -14.05 25.29
CA ALA A 97 -18.04 -14.69 25.34
C ALA A 97 -16.97 -13.86 24.61
N PRO A 98 -15.73 -13.77 25.13
CA PRO A 98 -14.64 -13.12 24.41
C PRO A 98 -14.36 -13.85 23.09
N LEU A 99 -14.24 -13.10 22.00
CA LEU A 99 -14.03 -13.63 20.64
C LEU A 99 -12.56 -13.59 20.23
N VAL A 100 -11.80 -12.69 20.83
CA VAL A 100 -10.37 -12.56 20.62
C VAL A 100 -9.73 -13.21 21.84
N LYS A 101 -9.01 -14.32 21.63
CA LYS A 101 -7.96 -14.65 22.60
C LYS A 101 -6.98 -13.50 22.50
N GLU A 102 -6.71 -12.80 23.59
CA GLU A 102 -5.54 -11.93 23.64
C GLU A 102 -4.39 -12.77 23.12
N GLU A 103 -3.88 -12.42 21.94
CA GLU A 103 -2.64 -12.99 21.46
C GLU A 103 -1.63 -12.54 22.50
N LYS A 104 -1.32 -13.42 23.45
CA LYS A 104 0.02 -13.43 24.01
C LYS A 104 0.90 -13.55 22.78
N VAL A 105 1.42 -12.42 22.33
CA VAL A 105 2.56 -12.40 21.44
C VAL A 105 3.56 -13.32 22.14
N GLU A 106 3.80 -14.49 21.57
CA GLU A 106 4.87 -15.34 22.05
C GLU A 106 6.17 -14.61 21.72
N GLU A 107 6.61 -13.79 22.66
CA GLU A 107 7.84 -12.98 22.66
C GLU A 107 9.13 -13.83 22.64
N SER A 108 9.05 -15.16 22.54
CA SER A 108 10.17 -16.02 22.92
C SER A 108 11.20 -16.33 21.83
N LYS A 109 11.11 -15.78 20.60
CA LYS A 109 12.12 -16.04 19.54
C LYS A 109 12.48 -14.87 18.61
N LYS A 110 11.94 -13.66 18.83
CA LYS A 110 12.32 -12.48 18.05
C LYS A 110 13.50 -11.70 18.66
N ASP A 111 13.91 -12.05 19.87
CA ASP A 111 14.74 -11.15 20.67
C ASP A 111 16.24 -11.47 20.58
N GLU A 112 16.66 -12.73 20.41
CA GLU A 112 18.09 -13.06 20.29
C GLU A 112 18.73 -12.49 19.01
N ASN A 113 18.04 -12.59 17.86
CA ASN A 113 18.57 -12.07 16.61
C ASN A 113 18.59 -10.54 16.59
N LEU A 114 17.60 -9.90 17.21
CA LEU A 114 17.53 -8.44 17.32
C LEU A 114 18.62 -7.92 18.26
N GLU A 115 18.83 -8.57 19.41
CA GLU A 115 19.86 -8.20 20.37
C GLU A 115 21.26 -8.35 19.78
N ARG A 116 21.51 -9.42 19.02
CA ARG A 116 22.78 -9.60 18.28
C ARG A 116 23.02 -8.47 17.27
N ILE A 117 22.01 -8.11 16.48
CA ILE A 117 22.11 -7.01 15.51
C ILE A 117 22.38 -5.68 16.22
N LEU A 118 21.76 -5.45 17.38
CA LEU A 118 22.00 -4.25 18.18
C LEU A 118 23.46 -4.18 18.68
N GLN A 119 24.00 -5.31 19.16
CA GLN A 119 25.41 -5.40 19.58
C GLN A 119 26.39 -5.13 18.43
N GLU A 120 26.12 -5.65 17.23
CA GLU A 120 26.93 -5.39 16.03
C GLU A 120 26.91 -3.90 15.65
N ILE A 121 25.74 -3.25 15.68
CA ILE A 121 25.60 -1.82 15.39
C ILE A 121 26.39 -0.97 16.39
N GLU A 122 26.37 -1.33 17.68
CA GLU A 122 27.16 -0.64 18.70
C GLU A 122 28.67 -0.81 18.48
N GLY A 123 29.11 -1.99 18.04
CA GLY A 123 30.50 -2.23 17.64
C GLY A 123 30.93 -1.31 16.51
N LEU A 124 30.17 -1.27 15.41
CA LEU A 124 30.45 -0.41 14.26
C LEU A 124 30.46 1.08 14.64
N LYS A 125 29.57 1.52 15.52
CA LYS A 125 29.57 2.91 16.01
C LYS A 125 30.88 3.27 16.73
N LYS A 126 31.45 2.35 17.51
CA LYS A 126 32.74 2.57 18.20
C LYS A 126 33.89 2.66 17.20
N GLU A 127 33.91 1.80 16.18
CA GLU A 127 34.91 1.84 15.12
C GLU A 127 34.85 3.14 14.33
N ILE A 128 33.66 3.56 13.90
CA ILE A 128 33.45 4.84 13.19
C ILE A 128 33.94 6.01 14.05
N LYS A 129 33.66 5.99 15.36
CA LYS A 129 34.16 7.02 16.29
C LYS A 129 35.69 7.03 16.37
N GLY A 130 36.32 5.85 16.39
CA GLY A 130 37.78 5.69 16.36
C GLY A 130 38.40 6.24 15.08
N LEU A 131 37.87 5.84 13.92
CA LEU A 131 38.30 6.32 12.62
C LEU A 131 38.15 7.84 12.49
N LYS A 132 37.01 8.37 12.96
CA LYS A 132 36.77 9.83 12.99
C LYS A 132 37.84 10.54 13.83
N LYS A 133 38.18 10.01 15.01
CA LYS A 133 39.24 10.58 15.88
C LYS A 133 40.61 10.52 15.21
N MET A 134 40.94 9.41 14.53
CA MET A 134 42.20 9.24 13.81
C MET A 134 42.32 10.25 12.67
N TRP A 135 41.28 10.37 11.84
CA TRP A 135 41.22 11.34 10.76
C TRP A 135 41.35 12.78 11.26
N LEU A 136 40.62 13.16 12.33
CA LEU A 136 40.74 14.48 12.96
C LEU A 136 42.16 14.77 13.45
N MET A 137 42.83 13.78 14.03
CA MET A 137 44.22 13.95 14.48
C MET A 137 45.19 14.10 13.29
N GLU A 138 44.99 13.36 12.20
CA GLU A 138 45.80 13.50 10.99
C GLU A 138 45.57 14.84 10.29
N GLU A 139 44.32 15.32 10.23
CA GLU A 139 43.98 16.62 9.68
C GLU A 139 44.61 17.76 10.51
N MET A 140 44.55 17.67 11.84
CA MET A 140 45.23 18.61 12.73
C MET A 140 46.75 18.64 12.49
N LYS A 141 47.39 17.47 12.37
CA LYS A 141 48.82 17.36 12.05
C LYS A 141 49.16 17.94 10.67
N ARG A 142 48.28 17.74 9.68
CA ARG A 142 48.44 18.31 8.33
C ARG A 142 48.39 19.83 8.39
N LYS A 143 47.36 20.40 9.03
CA LYS A 143 47.22 21.86 9.23
C LYS A 143 48.39 22.46 10.00
N GLU A 144 48.90 21.76 11.01
CA GLU A 144 50.09 22.21 11.75
C GLU A 144 51.35 22.23 10.87
N LYS A 145 51.54 21.21 10.03
CA LYS A 145 52.65 21.18 9.04
C LYS A 145 52.52 22.30 8.01
N GLU A 146 51.33 22.52 7.46
CA GLU A 146 51.05 23.60 6.52
C GLU A 146 51.33 24.97 7.16
N LYS A 147 50.89 25.17 8.40
CA LYS A 147 51.19 26.40 9.16
C LYS A 147 52.69 26.57 9.38
N LYS A 148 53.40 25.54 9.84
CA LYS A 148 54.86 25.59 10.02
C LYS A 148 55.59 25.92 8.72
N MET A 149 55.15 25.33 7.60
CA MET A 149 55.71 25.63 6.28
C MET A 149 55.50 27.11 5.93
N MET A 150 54.28 27.64 6.09
CA MET A 150 53.99 29.05 5.83
C MET A 150 54.80 29.99 6.73
N ASP A 151 54.90 29.69 8.02
CA ASP A 151 55.72 30.47 8.97
C ASP A 151 57.20 30.46 8.55
N THR A 152 57.75 29.31 8.16
CA THR A 152 59.15 29.25 7.66
C THR A 152 59.35 30.04 6.38
N MET A 153 58.39 30.02 5.44
CA MET A 153 58.45 30.82 4.22
C MET A 153 58.41 32.33 4.53
N LEU A 154 57.56 32.74 5.48
CA LEU A 154 57.49 34.13 5.93
C LEU A 154 58.81 34.57 6.57
N TYR A 155 59.39 33.78 7.47
CA TYR A 155 60.67 34.08 8.11
C TYR A 155 61.81 34.20 7.10
N LEU A 156 61.92 33.27 6.14
CA LEU A 156 62.92 33.35 5.08
C LEU A 156 62.73 34.59 4.18
N GLY A 157 61.47 34.93 3.85
CA GLY A 157 61.15 36.14 3.10
C GLY A 157 61.52 37.44 3.83
N MET A 158 61.19 37.53 5.12
CA MET A 158 61.59 38.66 5.97
C MET A 158 63.12 38.78 6.08
N GLY A 159 63.83 37.65 6.26
CA GLY A 159 65.28 37.64 6.32
C GLY A 159 65.94 38.14 5.03
N ALA A 160 65.46 37.68 3.87
CA ALA A 160 65.94 38.15 2.57
C ALA A 160 65.69 39.66 2.37
N PHE A 161 64.53 40.18 2.80
CA PHE A 161 64.21 41.60 2.74
C PHE A 161 65.16 42.45 3.60
N CYS A 162 65.40 42.04 4.85
CA CYS A 162 66.34 42.73 5.74
C CYS A 162 67.77 42.74 5.18
N LEU A 163 68.25 41.61 4.66
CA LEU A 163 69.57 41.53 4.02
C LEU A 163 69.68 42.46 2.81
N GLY A 164 68.65 42.48 1.96
CA GLY A 164 68.60 43.40 0.81
C GLY A 164 68.63 44.87 1.23
N TYR A 165 67.91 45.23 2.30
CA TYR A 165 67.92 46.58 2.84
C TYR A 165 69.31 47.01 3.33
N VAL A 166 69.97 46.17 4.13
CA VAL A 166 71.33 46.46 4.64
C VAL A 166 72.35 46.57 3.50
N LEU A 167 72.31 45.65 2.54
CA LEU A 167 73.19 45.71 1.36
C LEU A 167 72.94 46.96 0.51
N GLY A 168 71.67 47.36 0.34
CA GLY A 168 71.31 48.59 -0.36
C GLY A 168 71.86 49.86 0.32
N PHE A 169 71.89 49.89 1.66
CA PHE A 169 72.52 50.97 2.40
C PHE A 169 74.05 51.01 2.21
N ILE A 170 74.72 49.85 2.23
CA ILE A 170 76.18 49.75 2.06
C ILE A 170 76.62 50.18 0.65
N ILE A 171 75.84 49.87 -0.38
CA ILE A 171 76.18 50.19 -1.79
C ILE A 171 75.91 51.67 -2.11
N ALA A 172 75.12 52.37 -1.29
CA ALA A 172 74.76 53.77 -1.50
C ALA A 172 75.78 54.79 -0.94
N GLU A 173 76.87 54.33 -0.31
CA GLU A 173 78.05 55.11 0.10
C GLU A 173 79.20 54.97 -0.92
#